data_AF-A0A5Q4FJA2-F1
#
_entry.id   AF-A0A5Q4FJA2-F1
#
_cell.length_a   1.000
_cell.length_b   1.000
_cell.length_c   1.000
_cell.angle_alpha   90.00
_cell.angle_beta   90.00
_cell.angle_gamma   90.00
#
_symmetry.space_group_name_H-M   'P 1'
#
loop_
_entity.id
_entity.type
_entity.pdbx_description
1 polymer ?
#
loop_
_entity_poly.entity_id
_entity_poly.type
_entity_poly.pdbx_seq_one_letter_code
_entity_poly.pdbx_strand_id
1 'polypeptide(L)'
;MSSIKVKGAQLHKKGCRFTVWAPHADEVYVVGTFNGWDKTAHPMTGRKNGEWVADIAGAKAGNEYRYRILNGDQELMRIDPRARRVTDSTGNAIIRDPKSIAGMVPFTPPPMNEMIIYELHIGTFGKEEGEDGPGTLSGAIRHLPYLCELGVNVIEIMPLAEFAGGYSWGYNPAHIFAVESDYGRPREFRKFVDEAHKLGLSVVVDVVYNHFGPDDLQLWQFDGWSKNDMGGIYFYNDWRAKTPWGHTRPDYGRPQVRDFIRDNALMWLCEYSVDGLRWDMTSYIRNVHGRDGDTGSDIHEGWTLMQEITHEIRKQRPGAINI
;
A
#
# COMPACT_ATOMS: atom_id res chain seq x y z
N MET A 1 -22.24 4.19 5.62
CA MET A 1 -20.80 4.22 5.25
C MET A 1 -20.66 3.50 3.92
N SER A 2 -20.03 4.13 2.93
CA SER A 2 -19.68 3.43 1.68
C SER A 2 -18.59 2.42 2.02
N SER A 3 -18.88 1.12 1.95
CA SER A 3 -17.88 0.09 2.16
C SER A 3 -16.83 0.19 1.05
N ILE A 4 -15.56 0.35 1.42
CA ILE A 4 -14.43 0.25 0.48
C ILE A 4 -14.59 -1.06 -0.28
N LYS A 5 -14.69 -0.98 -1.62
CA LYS A 5 -14.75 -2.18 -2.46
C LYS A 5 -13.37 -2.82 -2.45
N VAL A 6 -13.22 -3.91 -1.69
CA VAL A 6 -11.98 -4.68 -1.65
C VAL A 6 -11.72 -5.30 -3.03
N LYS A 7 -10.60 -4.91 -3.65
CA LYS A 7 -10.03 -5.47 -4.88
C LYS A 7 -8.79 -6.31 -4.53
N GLY A 8 -8.28 -7.10 -5.48
CA GLY A 8 -7.27 -8.14 -5.25
C GLY A 8 -7.90 -9.48 -4.86
N ALA A 9 -7.22 -10.25 -4.02
CA ALA A 9 -7.74 -11.50 -3.44
C ALA A 9 -8.74 -11.26 -2.29
N GLN A 10 -9.99 -11.69 -2.48
CA GLN A 10 -11.08 -11.61 -1.51
C GLN A 10 -11.56 -13.02 -1.13
N LEU A 11 -11.24 -13.44 0.10
CA LEU A 11 -11.65 -14.73 0.63
C LEU A 11 -13.17 -14.79 0.90
N HIS A 12 -13.80 -15.90 0.56
CA HIS A 12 -15.19 -16.23 0.92
C HIS A 12 -15.29 -17.68 1.40
N LYS A 13 -16.48 -18.10 1.84
CA LYS A 13 -16.69 -19.41 2.50
C LYS A 13 -16.21 -20.64 1.71
N LYS A 14 -16.13 -20.56 0.37
CA LYS A 14 -15.86 -21.69 -0.52
C LYS A 14 -14.57 -21.56 -1.33
N GLY A 15 -13.85 -20.45 -1.20
CA GLY A 15 -12.75 -20.12 -2.09
C GLY A 15 -12.30 -18.67 -1.97
N CYS A 16 -11.67 -18.17 -3.02
CA CYS A 16 -11.22 -16.80 -3.11
C CYS A 16 -11.56 -16.21 -4.48
N ARG A 17 -12.09 -14.98 -4.49
CA ARG A 17 -12.24 -14.18 -5.70
C ARG A 17 -11.01 -13.33 -5.91
N PHE A 18 -10.42 -13.38 -7.09
CA PHE A 18 -9.28 -12.59 -7.50
C PHE A 18 -9.72 -11.53 -8.50
N THR A 19 -9.16 -10.34 -8.38
CA THR A 19 -9.44 -9.20 -9.28
C THR A 19 -8.15 -8.42 -9.54
N VAL A 20 -7.85 -8.13 -10.81
CA VAL A 20 -6.66 -7.37 -11.20
C VAL A 20 -6.96 -6.47 -12.40
N TRP A 21 -6.36 -5.28 -12.43
CA TRP A 21 -6.48 -4.36 -13.56
C TRP A 21 -5.29 -4.55 -14.50
N ALA A 22 -5.56 -4.97 -15.74
CA ALA A 22 -4.57 -5.23 -16.78
C ALA A 22 -5.24 -5.02 -18.16
N PRO A 23 -5.57 -3.77 -18.52
CA PRO A 23 -6.40 -3.45 -19.69
C PRO A 23 -5.79 -3.84 -21.04
N HIS A 24 -4.46 -4.01 -21.12
CA HIS A 24 -3.76 -4.40 -22.34
C HIS A 24 -3.37 -5.87 -22.39
N ALA A 25 -3.72 -6.65 -21.38
CA ALA A 25 -3.51 -8.09 -21.40
C ALA A 25 -4.40 -8.76 -22.45
N ASP A 26 -3.86 -9.76 -23.14
CA ASP A 26 -4.62 -10.68 -23.98
C ASP A 26 -5.24 -11.80 -23.13
N GLU A 27 -4.48 -12.29 -22.14
CA GLU A 27 -4.92 -13.33 -21.20
C GLU A 27 -4.34 -13.06 -19.80
N VAL A 28 -5.11 -13.41 -18.77
CA VAL A 28 -4.64 -13.37 -17.38
C VAL A 28 -5.03 -14.66 -16.68
N TYR A 29 -4.11 -15.24 -15.93
CA TYR A 29 -4.32 -16.43 -15.10
C TYR A 29 -3.96 -16.12 -13.66
N VAL A 30 -4.63 -16.80 -12.72
CA VAL A 30 -4.21 -16.80 -11.32
C VAL A 30 -3.55 -18.14 -10.99
N VAL A 31 -2.27 -18.07 -10.59
CA VAL A 31 -1.44 -19.25 -10.32
C VAL A 31 -0.96 -19.20 -8.87
N GLY A 32 -0.88 -20.34 -8.21
CA GLY A 32 -0.49 -20.36 -6.81
C GLY A 32 -0.41 -21.76 -6.21
N THR A 33 -0.23 -21.83 -4.90
CA THR A 33 -0.07 -23.13 -4.22
C THR A 33 -1.32 -24.01 -4.30
N PHE A 34 -2.52 -23.42 -4.46
CA PHE A 34 -3.79 -24.14 -4.59
C PHE A 34 -3.97 -24.88 -5.93
N ASN A 35 -3.17 -24.58 -6.95
CA ASN A 35 -3.15 -25.32 -8.23
C ASN A 35 -1.75 -25.83 -8.60
N GLY A 36 -0.85 -25.95 -7.61
CA GLY A 36 0.52 -26.41 -7.84
C GLY A 36 1.32 -25.54 -8.81
N TRP A 37 0.99 -24.24 -8.90
CA TRP A 37 1.60 -23.28 -9.84
C TRP A 37 1.40 -23.63 -11.33
N ASP A 38 0.38 -24.41 -11.68
CA ASP A 38 0.02 -24.68 -13.07
C ASP A 38 -0.36 -23.38 -13.81
N LYS A 39 0.48 -23.00 -14.78
CA LYS A 39 0.37 -21.77 -15.59
C LYS A 39 -0.83 -21.73 -16.53
N THR A 40 -1.46 -22.87 -16.76
CA THR A 40 -2.63 -23.01 -17.65
C THR A 40 -3.93 -23.14 -16.87
N ALA A 41 -3.84 -23.41 -15.57
CA ALA A 41 -5.00 -23.51 -14.69
C ALA A 41 -5.55 -22.12 -14.36
N HIS A 42 -6.87 -22.04 -14.19
CA HIS A 42 -7.59 -20.86 -13.72
C HIS A 42 -7.41 -19.58 -14.58
N PRO A 43 -7.78 -19.61 -15.88
CA PRO A 43 -7.90 -18.39 -16.67
C PRO A 43 -8.92 -17.44 -16.05
N MET A 44 -8.60 -16.15 -16.05
CA MET A 44 -9.46 -15.07 -15.57
C MET A 44 -10.32 -14.54 -16.71
N THR A 45 -11.52 -14.07 -16.38
CA THR A 45 -12.42 -13.43 -17.34
C THR A 45 -12.19 -11.92 -17.36
N GLY A 46 -11.76 -11.38 -18.51
CA GLY A 46 -11.62 -9.94 -18.73
C GLY A 46 -12.96 -9.21 -18.85
N ARG A 47 -13.02 -7.97 -18.37
CA ARG A 47 -14.18 -7.07 -18.43
C ARG A 47 -13.86 -5.85 -19.29
N LYS A 48 -14.90 -5.17 -19.79
CA LYS A 48 -14.76 -3.98 -20.66
C LYS A 48 -13.94 -2.84 -20.07
N ASN A 49 -13.81 -2.77 -18.75
CA ASN A 49 -13.03 -1.75 -18.04
C ASN A 49 -11.56 -2.16 -17.80
N GLY A 50 -11.11 -3.28 -18.38
CA GLY A 50 -9.75 -3.80 -18.22
C GLY A 50 -9.51 -4.57 -16.91
N GLU A 51 -10.56 -4.84 -16.14
CA GLU A 51 -10.48 -5.67 -14.94
C GLU A 51 -10.65 -7.15 -15.30
N TRP A 52 -9.79 -8.00 -14.76
CA TRP A 52 -9.82 -9.45 -14.89
C TRP A 52 -10.29 -10.07 -13.59
N VAL A 53 -11.18 -11.07 -13.67
CA VAL A 53 -11.78 -11.69 -12.48
C VAL A 53 -11.79 -13.22 -12.59
N ALA A 54 -11.48 -13.89 -11.49
CA ALA A 54 -11.70 -15.33 -11.32
C ALA A 54 -12.18 -15.65 -9.90
N ASP A 55 -12.98 -16.70 -9.76
CA ASP A 55 -13.48 -17.20 -8.48
C ASP A 55 -12.99 -18.65 -8.33
N ILE A 56 -12.03 -18.87 -7.42
CA ILE A 56 -11.30 -20.13 -7.32
C ILE A 56 -11.76 -20.89 -6.09
N ALA A 57 -12.48 -21.99 -6.33
CA ALA A 57 -12.88 -22.90 -5.27
C ALA A 57 -11.65 -23.52 -4.59
N GLY A 58 -11.69 -23.65 -3.26
CA GLY A 58 -10.63 -24.28 -2.50
C GLY A 58 -9.38 -23.43 -2.23
N ALA A 59 -9.25 -22.25 -2.85
CA ALA A 59 -8.25 -21.25 -2.45
C ALA A 59 -8.56 -20.73 -1.03
N LYS A 60 -7.55 -20.68 -0.17
CA LYS A 60 -7.66 -20.40 1.27
C LYS A 60 -6.66 -19.32 1.71
N ALA A 61 -6.95 -18.71 2.86
CA ALA A 61 -5.97 -17.85 3.52
C ALA A 61 -4.62 -18.58 3.71
N GLY A 62 -3.53 -17.86 3.47
CA GLY A 62 -2.18 -18.40 3.51
C GLY A 62 -1.70 -19.03 2.20
N ASN A 63 -2.57 -19.26 1.20
CA ASN A 63 -2.06 -19.63 -0.12
C ASN A 63 -1.30 -18.46 -0.74
N GLU A 64 -0.15 -18.79 -1.32
CA GLU A 64 0.65 -17.89 -2.16
C GLU A 64 0.14 -17.93 -3.59
N TYR A 65 0.19 -16.79 -4.27
CA TYR A 65 -0.24 -16.65 -5.65
C TYR A 65 0.46 -15.50 -6.38
N ARG A 66 0.37 -15.54 -7.71
CA ARG A 66 0.73 -14.47 -8.64
C ARG A 66 -0.30 -14.42 -9.78
N TYR A 67 -0.32 -13.30 -10.50
CA TYR A 67 -0.97 -13.21 -11.81
C TYR A 67 0.05 -13.54 -12.89
N ARG A 68 -0.32 -14.42 -13.82
CA ARG A 68 0.40 -14.62 -15.09
C ARG A 68 -0.36 -13.83 -16.15
N ILE A 69 0.31 -12.87 -16.78
CA ILE A 69 -0.27 -11.95 -17.75
C ILE A 69 0.41 -12.17 -19.09
N LEU A 70 -0.38 -12.36 -20.15
CA LEU A 70 0.08 -12.43 -21.54
C LEU A 70 -0.32 -11.16 -22.28
N ASN A 71 0.60 -10.62 -23.07
CA ASN A 71 0.37 -9.48 -23.95
C ASN A 71 1.30 -9.60 -25.17
N GLY A 72 0.76 -10.07 -26.30
CA GLY A 72 1.52 -10.51 -27.45
C GLY A 72 2.54 -11.60 -27.07
N ASP A 73 3.80 -11.39 -27.43
CA ASP A 73 4.90 -12.31 -27.12
C ASP A 73 5.41 -12.19 -25.67
N GLN A 74 4.87 -11.26 -24.86
CA GLN A 74 5.29 -11.06 -23.48
C GLN A 74 4.54 -12.00 -22.53
N GLU A 75 5.27 -12.70 -21.66
CA GLU A 75 4.73 -13.41 -20.49
C GLU A 75 5.28 -12.77 -19.21
N LEU A 76 4.37 -12.26 -18.37
CA LEU A 76 4.71 -11.55 -17.14
C LEU A 76 4.15 -12.27 -15.93
N MET A 77 5.01 -12.51 -14.93
CA MET A 77 4.61 -12.97 -13.61
C MET A 77 4.58 -11.76 -12.67
N ARG A 78 3.40 -11.46 -12.11
CA ARG A 78 3.17 -10.26 -11.31
C ARG A 78 2.58 -10.60 -9.94
N ILE A 79 3.14 -9.99 -8.90
CA ILE A 79 2.50 -9.91 -7.58
C ILE A 79 1.22 -9.07 -7.71
N ASP A 80 0.18 -9.43 -6.95
CA ASP A 80 -1.05 -8.63 -6.90
C ASP A 80 -0.74 -7.22 -6.35
N PRO A 81 -0.97 -6.14 -7.12
CA PRO A 81 -0.71 -4.77 -6.67
C PRO A 81 -1.45 -4.38 -5.39
N ARG A 82 -2.52 -5.10 -5.07
CA ARG A 82 -3.40 -4.88 -3.91
C ARG A 82 -3.25 -5.97 -2.85
N ALA A 83 -2.21 -6.80 -2.94
CA ALA A 83 -1.88 -7.77 -1.90
C ALA A 83 -1.73 -7.06 -0.55
N ARG A 84 -2.45 -7.55 0.47
CA ARG A 84 -2.29 -7.07 1.85
C ARG A 84 -1.09 -7.68 2.56
N ARG A 85 -0.51 -8.71 1.95
CA ARG A 85 0.62 -9.47 2.47
C ARG A 85 1.36 -10.08 1.29
N VAL A 86 2.67 -9.96 1.31
CA VAL A 86 3.58 -10.65 0.40
C VAL A 86 4.55 -11.52 1.21
N THR A 87 5.32 -12.36 0.54
CA THR A 87 6.47 -13.05 1.17
C THR A 87 7.63 -12.09 1.39
N ASP A 88 7.85 -11.22 0.40
CA ASP A 88 8.85 -10.16 0.29
C ASP A 88 8.52 -9.34 -0.98
N SER A 89 9.25 -8.27 -1.26
CA SER A 89 9.06 -7.38 -2.42
C SER A 89 9.18 -8.04 -3.80
N THR A 90 9.86 -9.19 -3.92
CA THR A 90 10.07 -9.92 -5.20
C THR A 90 9.33 -11.26 -5.29
N GLY A 91 8.79 -11.71 -4.15
CA GLY A 91 8.20 -13.02 -3.97
C GLY A 91 6.72 -13.08 -4.34
N ASN A 92 5.86 -13.60 -3.47
CA ASN A 92 4.47 -13.94 -3.81
C ASN A 92 3.46 -13.13 -3.01
N ALA A 93 2.30 -12.84 -3.61
CA ALA A 93 1.16 -12.36 -2.84
C ALA A 93 0.61 -13.51 -1.98
N ILE A 94 0.13 -13.20 -0.77
CA ILE A 94 -0.48 -14.18 0.13
C ILE A 94 -1.93 -13.81 0.36
N ILE A 95 -2.85 -14.77 0.18
CA ILE A 95 -4.27 -14.57 0.49
C ILE A 95 -4.41 -14.31 1.99
N ARG A 96 -4.84 -13.10 2.36
CA ARG A 96 -5.05 -12.71 3.76
C ARG A 96 -6.38 -13.25 4.27
N ASP A 97 -6.42 -13.73 5.51
CA ASP A 97 -7.68 -13.89 6.24
C ASP A 97 -8.19 -12.51 6.69
N PRO A 98 -9.33 -12.00 6.17
CA PRO A 98 -9.85 -10.70 6.57
C PRO A 98 -10.17 -10.62 8.06
N LYS A 99 -10.48 -11.74 8.72
CA LYS A 99 -10.78 -11.79 10.17
C LYS A 99 -9.55 -11.58 11.05
N SER A 100 -8.34 -11.66 10.49
CA SER A 100 -7.09 -11.54 11.26
C SER A 100 -6.86 -10.16 11.87
N ILE A 101 -7.57 -9.13 11.40
CA ILE A 101 -7.51 -7.74 11.89
C ILE A 101 -8.87 -7.24 12.41
N ALA A 102 -9.78 -8.16 12.75
CA ALA A 102 -11.11 -7.80 13.21
C ALA A 102 -11.09 -7.26 14.66
N GLY A 103 -11.89 -6.22 14.91
CA GLY A 103 -12.06 -5.62 16.23
C GLY A 103 -11.39 -4.25 16.32
N MET A 104 -12.19 -3.20 16.52
CA MET A 104 -11.70 -1.85 16.72
C MET A 104 -11.76 -1.50 18.20
N VAL A 105 -10.64 -1.08 18.77
CA VAL A 105 -10.63 -0.36 20.04
C VAL A 105 -11.13 1.06 19.73
N PRO A 106 -12.28 1.50 20.28
CA PRO A 106 -12.72 2.87 20.08
C PRO A 106 -11.68 3.81 20.69
N PHE A 107 -11.16 4.72 19.87
CA PHE A 107 -10.14 5.69 20.26
C PHE A 107 -10.47 7.04 19.62
N THR A 108 -10.17 8.13 20.34
CA THR A 108 -10.36 9.49 19.86
C THR A 108 -9.00 10.19 19.89
N PRO A 109 -8.46 10.61 18.74
CA PRO A 109 -7.21 11.36 18.70
C PRO A 109 -7.28 12.67 19.50
N PRO A 110 -6.16 13.16 20.05
CA PRO A 110 -6.11 14.47 20.70
C PRO A 110 -6.39 15.58 19.67
N PRO A 111 -6.83 16.76 20.12
CA PRO A 111 -6.99 17.90 19.22
C PRO A 111 -5.63 18.38 18.71
N MET A 112 -5.60 18.94 17.50
CA MET A 112 -4.36 19.30 16.80
C MET A 112 -3.43 20.23 17.59
N ASN A 113 -3.98 21.15 18.39
CA ASN A 113 -3.22 22.08 19.22
C ASN A 113 -2.58 21.46 20.47
N GLU A 114 -2.87 20.19 20.76
CA GLU A 114 -2.30 19.43 21.88
C GLU A 114 -1.39 18.28 21.41
N MET A 115 -1.21 18.12 20.10
CA MET A 115 -0.40 17.04 19.55
C MET A 115 1.09 17.26 19.83
N ILE A 116 1.73 16.25 20.41
CA ILE A 116 3.17 16.11 20.56
C ILE A 116 3.55 14.82 19.85
N ILE A 117 4.14 14.97 18.67
CA ILE A 117 4.43 13.88 17.74
C ILE A 117 5.84 13.34 18.00
N TYR A 118 5.95 12.02 18.10
CA TYR A 118 7.22 11.29 18.06
C TYR A 118 7.31 10.49 16.76
N GLU A 119 8.20 10.91 15.86
CA GLU A 119 8.50 10.16 14.63
C GLU A 119 9.41 8.97 14.97
N LEU A 120 9.08 7.78 14.45
CA LEU A 120 9.89 6.58 14.63
C LEU A 120 9.99 5.73 13.37
N HIS A 121 11.09 4.98 13.31
CA HIS A 121 11.36 3.96 12.31
C HIS A 121 11.27 2.58 12.96
N ILE A 122 10.36 1.72 12.51
CA ILE A 122 10.14 0.40 13.15
C ILE A 122 11.40 -0.45 13.15
N GLY A 123 12.16 -0.46 12.06
CA GLY A 123 13.37 -1.26 11.92
C GLY A 123 14.50 -0.87 12.88
N THR A 124 14.44 0.29 13.54
CA THR A 124 15.44 0.72 14.54
C THR A 124 14.84 0.83 15.94
N PHE A 125 13.64 1.42 16.07
CA PHE A 125 12.96 1.61 17.35
C PHE A 125 12.49 0.29 17.96
N GLY A 126 12.06 -0.67 17.13
CA GLY A 126 11.61 -1.99 17.58
C GLY A 126 12.71 -3.04 17.63
N LYS A 127 13.99 -2.64 17.60
CA LYS A 127 15.14 -3.55 17.56
C LYS A 127 15.62 -3.85 18.97
N GLU A 128 15.72 -5.14 19.33
CA GLU A 128 16.36 -5.55 20.58
C GLU A 128 17.82 -5.96 20.37
N GLU A 129 18.57 -5.88 21.46
CA GLU A 129 19.93 -6.40 21.52
C GLU A 129 19.96 -7.91 21.26
N GLY A 130 20.81 -8.32 20.31
CA GLY A 130 21.01 -9.74 19.96
C GLY A 130 19.98 -10.34 19.00
N GLU A 131 18.98 -9.58 18.56
CA GLU A 131 18.13 -10.02 17.44
C GLU A 131 18.88 -9.86 16.09
N ASP A 132 18.64 -10.74 15.12
CA ASP A 132 19.07 -10.57 13.73
C ASP A 132 18.08 -9.70 12.94
N GLY A 133 18.48 -9.14 11.79
CA GLY A 133 17.58 -8.37 10.91
C GLY A 133 17.22 -6.95 11.41
N PRO A 134 16.23 -6.27 10.83
CA PRO A 134 15.68 -5.03 11.39
C PRO A 134 14.82 -5.29 12.63
N GLY A 135 14.48 -4.23 13.36
CA GLY A 135 13.48 -4.26 14.43
C GLY A 135 12.07 -4.56 13.92
N THR A 136 11.19 -4.97 14.84
CA THR A 136 9.84 -5.45 14.49
C THR A 136 8.74 -4.63 15.15
N LEU A 137 7.52 -4.73 14.62
CA LEU A 137 6.32 -4.16 15.25
C LEU A 137 6.09 -4.71 16.66
N SER A 138 6.40 -5.99 16.89
CA SER A 138 6.29 -6.59 18.23
C SER A 138 7.32 -6.00 19.20
N GLY A 139 8.52 -5.66 18.72
CA GLY A 139 9.51 -4.94 19.50
C GLY A 139 9.09 -3.51 19.80
N ALA A 140 8.62 -2.78 18.78
CA ALA A 140 8.13 -1.41 18.94
C ALA A 140 7.00 -1.31 20.00
N ILE A 141 6.11 -2.30 20.09
CA ILE A 141 5.07 -2.37 21.13
C ILE A 141 5.66 -2.31 22.55
N ARG A 142 6.80 -2.96 22.80
CA ARG A 142 7.43 -3.02 24.14
C ARG A 142 7.89 -1.65 24.62
N HIS A 143 8.16 -0.73 23.70
CA HIS A 143 8.64 0.62 24.00
C HIS A 143 7.52 1.67 24.06
N LEU A 144 6.25 1.31 23.80
CA LEU A 144 5.13 2.26 23.89
C LEU A 144 4.96 2.88 25.30
N PRO A 145 5.16 2.16 26.43
CA PRO A 145 5.12 2.78 27.75
C PRO A 145 6.14 3.90 27.93
N TYR A 146 7.35 3.74 27.36
CA TYR A 146 8.38 4.78 27.40
C TYR A 146 7.93 6.05 26.67
N LEU A 147 7.24 5.92 25.52
CA LEU A 147 6.68 7.08 24.82
C LEU A 147 5.63 7.83 25.66
N CYS A 148 4.81 7.08 26.42
CA CYS A 148 3.87 7.70 27.35
C CYS A 148 4.59 8.47 28.48
N GLU A 149 5.65 7.89 29.06
CA GLU A 149 6.47 8.53 30.09
C GLU A 149 7.19 9.79 29.58
N LEU A 150 7.63 9.76 28.31
CA LEU A 150 8.22 10.91 27.63
C LEU A 150 7.21 12.07 27.45
N GLY A 151 5.92 11.76 27.47
CA GLY A 151 4.83 12.74 27.33
C GLY A 151 4.36 12.99 25.90
N VAL A 152 4.72 12.13 24.95
CA VAL A 152 4.19 12.20 23.58
C VAL A 152 2.79 11.59 23.53
N ASN A 153 1.93 12.05 22.61
CA ASN A 153 0.56 11.55 22.46
C ASN A 153 0.19 11.16 21.02
N VAL A 154 1.12 11.35 20.07
CA VAL A 154 1.01 10.88 18.70
C VAL A 154 2.32 10.21 18.30
N ILE A 155 2.22 9.04 17.70
CA ILE A 155 3.33 8.34 17.04
C ILE A 155 3.18 8.58 15.54
N GLU A 156 4.22 9.09 14.89
CA GLU A 156 4.34 9.09 13.44
C GLU A 156 5.29 7.97 13.02
N ILE A 157 4.76 6.97 12.32
CA ILE A 157 5.56 5.85 11.82
C ILE A 157 6.03 6.21 10.42
N MET A 158 7.35 6.22 10.22
CA MET A 158 7.97 6.27 8.88
C MET A 158 7.40 5.16 7.97
N PRO A 159 7.50 5.27 6.63
CA PRO A 159 6.73 4.42 5.72
C PRO A 159 6.84 2.92 6.03
N LEU A 160 5.67 2.29 6.15
CA LEU A 160 5.50 0.91 6.61
C LEU A 160 5.11 -0.07 5.48
N ALA A 161 5.00 0.45 4.26
CA ALA A 161 4.71 -0.36 3.09
C ALA A 161 5.93 -1.18 2.68
N GLU A 162 5.69 -2.37 2.11
CA GLU A 162 6.74 -3.26 1.61
C GLU A 162 7.69 -2.54 0.64
N PHE A 163 9.00 -2.68 0.87
CA PHE A 163 10.06 -2.08 0.06
C PHE A 163 11.10 -3.12 -0.40
N ALA A 164 12.03 -2.68 -1.26
CA ALA A 164 13.09 -3.53 -1.78
C ALA A 164 14.13 -3.89 -0.70
N GLY A 165 14.46 -5.18 -0.58
CA GLY A 165 15.38 -5.70 0.44
C GLY A 165 14.82 -5.62 1.87
N GLY A 166 15.68 -5.72 2.88
CA GLY A 166 15.29 -5.73 4.30
C GLY A 166 15.73 -4.51 5.13
N TYR A 167 16.40 -3.54 4.49
CA TYR A 167 16.85 -2.32 5.15
C TYR A 167 16.60 -1.11 4.25
N SER A 168 15.60 -0.33 4.60
CA SER A 168 15.26 0.94 3.98
C SER A 168 14.62 1.85 5.03
N TRP A 169 14.57 3.15 4.76
CA TRP A 169 13.69 4.08 5.47
C TRP A 169 12.23 3.98 5.02
N GLY A 170 11.95 3.16 4.00
CA GLY A 170 10.60 2.86 3.49
C GLY A 170 10.08 3.81 2.41
N TYR A 171 10.82 4.88 2.09
CA TYR A 171 10.39 5.88 1.09
C TYR A 171 10.39 5.41 -0.37
N ASN A 172 10.76 4.15 -0.63
CA ASN A 172 10.86 3.51 -1.93
C ASN A 172 9.91 2.29 -2.03
N PRO A 173 8.58 2.45 -1.84
CA PRO A 173 7.69 1.31 -1.67
C PRO A 173 7.57 0.48 -2.96
N ALA A 174 7.67 -0.83 -2.84
CA ALA A 174 7.41 -1.81 -3.89
C ALA A 174 5.92 -2.21 -3.93
N HIS A 175 5.30 -2.42 -2.76
CA HIS A 175 3.88 -2.82 -2.64
C HIS A 175 3.16 -2.02 -1.56
N ILE A 176 2.56 -0.87 -1.93
CA ILE A 176 1.94 0.06 -0.96
C ILE A 176 0.83 -0.55 -0.09
N PHE A 177 0.20 -1.65 -0.52
CA PHE A 177 -0.88 -2.32 0.21
C PHE A 177 -0.41 -3.37 1.23
N ALA A 178 0.85 -3.77 1.19
CA ALA A 178 1.42 -4.75 2.11
C ALA A 178 2.22 -4.04 3.20
N VAL A 179 2.06 -4.49 4.44
CA VAL A 179 3.00 -4.14 5.53
C VAL A 179 4.33 -4.82 5.25
N GLU A 180 5.43 -4.09 5.44
CA GLU A 180 6.80 -4.60 5.29
C GLU A 180 6.99 -5.92 6.03
N SER A 181 7.31 -6.95 5.25
CA SER A 181 7.37 -8.34 5.68
C SER A 181 8.40 -8.59 6.78
N ASP A 182 9.52 -7.85 6.78
CA ASP A 182 10.55 -7.94 7.82
C ASP A 182 10.11 -7.29 9.16
N TYR A 183 9.20 -6.31 9.12
CA TYR A 183 8.68 -5.67 10.34
C TYR A 183 7.61 -6.51 11.03
N GLY A 184 6.92 -7.36 10.28
CA GLY A 184 5.88 -8.26 10.77
C GLY A 184 4.74 -8.44 9.77
N ARG A 185 3.62 -9.02 10.21
CA ARG A 185 2.45 -9.25 9.35
C ARG A 185 1.39 -8.18 9.63
N PRO A 186 0.36 -8.08 8.75
CA PRO A 186 -0.78 -7.19 8.97
C PRO A 186 -1.42 -7.24 10.37
N ARG A 187 -1.41 -8.43 11.00
CA ARG A 187 -1.97 -8.61 12.34
C ARG A 187 -1.09 -7.98 13.42
N GLU A 188 0.23 -8.07 13.31
CA GLU A 188 1.16 -7.39 14.22
C GLU A 188 1.01 -5.87 14.11
N PHE A 189 0.83 -5.32 12.90
CA PHE A 189 0.60 -3.88 12.76
C PHE A 189 -0.73 -3.46 13.39
N ARG A 190 -1.78 -4.25 13.17
CA ARG A 190 -3.06 -4.01 13.85
C ARG A 190 -2.91 -4.03 15.38
N LYS A 191 -2.17 -5.00 15.92
CA LYS A 191 -1.87 -5.09 17.34
C LYS A 191 -1.11 -3.87 17.84
N PHE A 192 -0.12 -3.37 17.08
CA PHE A 192 0.60 -2.15 17.43
C PHE A 192 -0.35 -0.97 17.62
N VAL A 193 -1.27 -0.75 16.67
CA VAL A 193 -2.28 0.31 16.77
C VAL A 193 -3.19 0.11 17.98
N ASP A 194 -3.69 -1.12 18.21
CA ASP A 194 -4.55 -1.41 19.36
C ASP A 194 -3.83 -1.19 20.71
N GLU A 195 -2.55 -1.54 20.83
CA GLU A 195 -1.77 -1.30 22.06
C GLU A 195 -1.44 0.19 22.25
N ALA A 196 -1.15 0.92 21.18
CA ALA A 196 -0.97 2.38 21.23
C ALA A 196 -2.26 3.07 21.72
N HIS A 197 -3.41 2.69 21.15
CA HIS A 197 -4.72 3.23 21.55
C HIS A 197 -5.07 2.95 23.02
N LYS A 198 -4.76 1.76 23.55
CA LYS A 198 -4.94 1.45 24.98
C LYS A 198 -4.12 2.34 25.90
N LEU A 199 -2.98 2.84 25.42
CA LEU A 199 -2.08 3.72 26.14
C LEU A 199 -2.38 5.22 25.89
N GLY A 200 -3.41 5.55 25.12
CA GLY A 200 -3.76 6.93 24.82
C GLY A 200 -2.95 7.56 23.68
N LEU A 201 -2.20 6.76 22.92
CA LEU A 201 -1.35 7.23 21.83
C LEU A 201 -2.09 7.12 20.49
N SER A 202 -2.11 8.21 19.72
CA SER A 202 -2.55 8.16 18.32
C SER A 202 -1.46 7.61 17.42
N VAL A 203 -1.84 7.00 16.29
CA VAL A 203 -0.90 6.49 15.29
C VAL A 203 -1.15 7.16 13.93
N VAL A 204 -0.14 7.84 13.43
CA VAL A 204 -0.05 8.39 12.07
C VAL A 204 0.93 7.55 11.27
N VAL A 205 0.60 7.26 10.01
CA VAL A 205 1.49 6.54 9.08
C VAL A 205 1.92 7.47 7.97
N ASP A 206 3.22 7.51 7.70
CA ASP A 206 3.76 8.22 6.56
C ASP A 206 3.48 7.43 5.25
N VAL A 207 2.91 8.11 4.25
CA VAL A 207 2.52 7.54 2.96
C VAL A 207 3.23 8.22 1.81
N VAL A 208 3.70 7.39 0.88
CA VAL A 208 4.50 7.83 -0.27
C VAL A 208 3.69 7.65 -1.54
N TYR A 209 3.20 8.74 -2.11
CA TYR A 209 2.44 8.72 -3.38
C TYR A 209 3.07 9.58 -4.47
N ASN A 210 4.20 10.22 -4.18
CA ASN A 210 4.94 11.05 -5.13
C ASN A 210 5.80 10.20 -6.11
N HIS A 211 6.21 9.00 -5.69
CA HIS A 211 6.83 7.96 -6.51
C HIS A 211 6.65 6.58 -5.85
N PHE A 212 6.93 5.50 -6.60
CA PHE A 212 7.09 4.14 -6.07
C PHE A 212 8.42 3.54 -6.53
N GLY A 213 8.91 2.50 -5.87
CA GLY A 213 10.23 1.89 -6.17
C GLY A 213 11.37 2.91 -6.03
N PRO A 214 12.43 2.84 -6.85
CA PRO A 214 12.47 2.20 -8.17
C PRO A 214 12.76 0.68 -8.14
N ASP A 215 13.37 0.19 -7.07
CA ASP A 215 13.76 -1.21 -6.94
C ASP A 215 12.56 -2.12 -6.61
N ASP A 216 12.63 -3.38 -7.07
CA ASP A 216 11.59 -4.41 -6.90
C ASP A 216 10.16 -4.01 -7.35
N LEU A 217 10.06 -3.02 -8.23
CA LEU A 217 8.81 -2.42 -8.67
C LEU A 217 8.13 -3.22 -9.79
N GLN A 218 7.50 -4.35 -9.46
CA GLN A 218 6.74 -5.16 -10.45
C GLN A 218 5.51 -4.46 -11.02
N LEU A 219 5.10 -3.33 -10.45
CA LEU A 219 4.12 -2.41 -11.03
C LEU A 219 4.60 -1.76 -12.34
N TRP A 220 5.90 -1.69 -12.57
CA TRP A 220 6.48 -1.12 -13.79
C TRP A 220 6.12 -1.97 -15.01
N GLN A 221 5.44 -1.37 -16.00
CA GLN A 221 4.91 -2.08 -17.18
C GLN A 221 4.12 -3.33 -16.76
N PHE A 222 3.21 -3.15 -15.80
CA PHE A 222 2.52 -4.24 -15.11
C PHE A 222 1.88 -5.27 -16.06
N ASP A 223 1.16 -4.81 -17.09
CA ASP A 223 0.45 -5.63 -18.08
C ASP A 223 1.16 -5.70 -19.44
N GLY A 224 2.44 -5.30 -19.49
CA GLY A 224 3.27 -5.35 -20.71
C GLY A 224 3.07 -4.18 -21.67
N TRP A 225 2.08 -3.31 -21.43
CA TRP A 225 1.95 -2.07 -22.19
C TRP A 225 2.79 -0.95 -21.59
N SER A 226 3.44 -0.18 -22.46
CA SER A 226 4.05 1.10 -22.13
C SER A 226 4.12 2.02 -23.33
N LYS A 227 4.49 3.28 -23.07
CA LYS A 227 4.85 4.25 -24.09
C LYS A 227 6.19 4.88 -23.72
N ASN A 228 7.04 5.13 -24.72
CA ASN A 228 8.39 5.68 -24.54
C ASN A 228 9.26 4.84 -23.57
N ASP A 229 9.02 3.52 -23.51
CA ASP A 229 9.70 2.59 -22.60
C ASP A 229 9.61 3.00 -21.12
N MET A 230 8.48 3.64 -20.74
CA MET A 230 8.18 4.11 -19.38
C MET A 230 7.20 3.17 -18.65
N GLY A 231 6.67 3.60 -17.50
CA GLY A 231 6.04 2.71 -16.53
C GLY A 231 4.65 2.16 -16.85
N GLY A 232 4.14 2.30 -18.07
CA GLY A 232 2.91 1.63 -18.46
C GLY A 232 1.67 2.14 -17.72
N ILE A 233 0.72 1.25 -17.41
CA ILE A 233 -0.64 1.65 -17.00
C ILE A 233 -0.74 2.37 -15.65
N TYR A 234 0.27 2.25 -14.77
CA TYR A 234 0.25 2.85 -13.43
C TYR A 234 0.99 4.18 -13.32
N PHE A 235 1.86 4.50 -14.28
CA PHE A 235 2.81 5.63 -14.19
C PHE A 235 2.68 6.56 -15.39
N TYR A 236 3.13 7.80 -15.24
CA TYR A 236 3.25 8.69 -16.40
C TYR A 236 4.22 8.09 -17.42
N ASN A 237 3.90 8.22 -18.69
CA ASN A 237 4.74 7.76 -19.81
C ASN A 237 5.29 8.95 -20.64
N ASP A 238 5.46 10.09 -19.97
CA ASP A 238 5.99 11.32 -20.54
C ASP A 238 6.87 12.05 -19.52
N TRP A 239 7.22 13.31 -19.79
CA TRP A 239 8.09 14.14 -18.94
C TRP A 239 7.58 14.26 -17.49
N ARG A 240 6.28 14.08 -17.23
CA ARG A 240 5.69 14.05 -15.89
C ARG A 240 6.05 12.81 -15.09
N ALA A 241 6.77 11.83 -15.64
CA ALA A 241 7.25 10.68 -14.89
C ALA A 241 8.41 11.02 -13.94
N LYS A 242 9.18 12.07 -14.25
CA LYS A 242 10.47 12.36 -13.61
C LYS A 242 10.34 12.88 -12.18
N THR A 243 11.00 12.22 -11.24
CA THR A 243 11.18 12.64 -9.85
C THR A 243 12.68 12.62 -9.49
N PRO A 244 13.09 13.18 -8.34
CA PRO A 244 14.44 12.99 -7.81
C PRO A 244 14.82 11.52 -7.58
N TRP A 245 13.84 10.63 -7.44
CA TRP A 245 13.99 9.20 -7.12
C TRP A 245 13.80 8.26 -8.32
N GLY A 246 13.62 8.81 -9.53
CA GLY A 246 13.43 8.03 -10.76
C GLY A 246 12.21 8.44 -11.57
N HIS A 247 11.92 7.70 -12.63
CA HIS A 247 10.79 7.97 -13.56
C HIS A 247 9.51 7.23 -13.15
N THR A 248 9.26 7.10 -11.85
CA THR A 248 8.22 6.23 -11.27
C THR A 248 7.08 7.02 -10.61
N ARG A 249 6.78 8.23 -11.10
CA ARG A 249 5.61 8.99 -10.64
C ARG A 249 4.30 8.33 -11.11
N PRO A 250 3.35 8.01 -10.21
CA PRO A 250 2.05 7.46 -10.60
C PRO A 250 1.27 8.40 -11.51
N ASP A 251 0.52 7.86 -12.47
CA ASP A 251 -0.31 8.65 -13.39
C ASP A 251 -1.61 9.10 -12.72
N TYR A 252 -1.57 10.26 -12.07
CA TYR A 252 -2.73 10.82 -11.37
C TYR A 252 -3.91 11.17 -12.30
N GLY A 253 -3.70 11.21 -13.62
CA GLY A 253 -4.75 11.43 -14.61
C GLY A 253 -5.61 10.21 -14.91
N ARG A 254 -5.17 9.00 -14.50
CA ARG A 254 -5.93 7.75 -14.72
C ARG A 254 -6.84 7.45 -13.53
N PRO A 255 -8.17 7.33 -13.73
CA PRO A 255 -9.10 7.02 -12.64
C PRO A 255 -8.74 5.77 -11.84
N GLN A 256 -8.19 4.74 -12.49
CA GLN A 256 -7.79 3.49 -11.84
C GLN A 256 -6.56 3.64 -10.93
N VAL A 257 -5.64 4.55 -11.27
CA VAL A 257 -4.47 4.88 -10.44
C VAL A 257 -4.90 5.77 -9.26
N ARG A 258 -5.82 6.71 -9.49
CA ARG A 258 -6.44 7.50 -8.41
C ARG A 258 -7.16 6.61 -7.41
N ASP A 259 -7.98 5.67 -7.91
CA ASP A 259 -8.64 4.64 -7.11
C ASP A 259 -7.62 3.81 -6.32
N PHE A 260 -6.49 3.44 -6.93
CA PHE A 260 -5.43 2.66 -6.29
C PHE A 260 -4.81 3.41 -5.10
N ILE A 261 -4.45 4.68 -5.27
CA ILE A 261 -3.88 5.52 -4.21
C ILE A 261 -4.92 5.79 -3.12
N ARG A 262 -6.15 6.18 -3.49
CA ARG A 262 -7.25 6.42 -2.56
C ARG A 262 -7.57 5.19 -1.72
N ASP A 263 -7.70 4.02 -2.34
CA ASP A 263 -8.00 2.78 -1.62
C ASP A 263 -6.87 2.40 -0.66
N ASN A 264 -5.62 2.79 -0.95
CA ASN A 264 -4.49 2.61 -0.04
C ASN A 264 -4.57 3.55 1.17
N ALA A 265 -4.81 4.84 0.94
CA ALA A 265 -4.98 5.82 2.03
C ALA A 265 -6.12 5.39 2.98
N LEU A 266 -7.25 4.96 2.41
CA LEU A 266 -8.38 4.47 3.19
C LEU A 266 -8.12 3.10 3.85
N MET A 267 -7.24 2.26 3.31
CA MET A 267 -6.86 0.99 3.93
C MET A 267 -6.25 1.23 5.32
N TRP A 268 -5.27 2.13 5.42
CA TRP A 268 -4.63 2.46 6.69
C TRP A 268 -5.66 2.91 7.74
N LEU A 269 -6.54 3.83 7.35
CA LEU A 269 -7.55 4.41 8.26
C LEU A 269 -8.69 3.43 8.59
N CYS A 270 -9.20 2.69 7.62
CA CYS A 270 -10.42 1.89 7.79
C CYS A 270 -10.15 0.41 8.11
N GLU A 271 -9.06 -0.18 7.61
CA GLU A 271 -8.70 -1.57 7.90
C GLU A 271 -7.74 -1.66 9.11
N TYR A 272 -6.75 -0.77 9.21
CA TYR A 272 -5.75 -0.81 10.29
C TYR A 272 -6.08 0.14 11.46
N SER A 273 -7.14 0.94 11.33
CA SER A 273 -7.60 1.87 12.36
C SER A 273 -6.58 2.95 12.76
N VAL A 274 -5.61 3.27 11.90
CA VAL A 274 -4.72 4.41 12.15
C VAL A 274 -5.53 5.71 12.27
N ASP A 275 -4.94 6.69 12.94
CA ASP A 275 -5.58 7.96 13.28
C ASP A 275 -5.26 9.05 12.27
N GLY A 276 -4.25 8.86 11.43
CA GLY A 276 -3.94 9.80 10.38
C GLY A 276 -2.88 9.33 9.42
N LEU A 277 -2.63 10.19 8.44
CA LEU A 277 -1.58 10.02 7.43
C LEU A 277 -0.71 11.27 7.37
N ARG A 278 0.60 11.10 7.17
CA ARG A 278 1.51 12.16 6.75
C ARG A 278 1.87 11.90 5.29
N TRP A 279 1.79 12.91 4.43
CA TRP A 279 2.02 12.73 2.99
C TRP A 279 3.43 13.16 2.62
N ASP A 280 4.25 12.20 2.22
CA ASP A 280 5.60 12.52 1.78
C ASP A 280 5.63 13.31 0.48
N MET A 281 6.40 14.40 0.50
CA MET A 281 6.77 15.19 -0.68
C MET A 281 5.58 15.57 -1.57
N THR A 282 4.52 16.10 -0.96
CA THR A 282 3.33 16.61 -1.69
C THR A 282 3.69 17.61 -2.80
N SER A 283 4.80 18.33 -2.65
CA SER A 283 5.38 19.19 -3.69
C SER A 283 5.61 18.44 -5.01
N TYR A 284 6.10 17.19 -4.96
CA TYR A 284 6.35 16.34 -6.14
C TYR A 284 5.11 15.59 -6.64
N ILE A 285 4.01 15.59 -5.89
CA ILE A 285 2.69 15.16 -6.35
C ILE A 285 2.07 16.26 -7.22
N ARG A 286 2.15 17.51 -6.76
CA ARG A 286 1.50 18.65 -7.42
C ARG A 286 2.31 19.30 -8.54
N ASN A 287 3.62 19.07 -8.59
CA ASN A 287 4.52 19.70 -9.55
C ASN A 287 5.70 18.78 -9.88
N VAL A 288 6.10 18.73 -11.15
CA VAL A 288 7.17 17.82 -11.61
C VAL A 288 8.51 18.10 -10.93
N HIS A 289 8.78 19.36 -10.57
CA HIS A 289 10.03 19.81 -9.95
C HIS A 289 9.91 20.12 -8.46
N GLY A 290 8.72 19.95 -7.86
CA GLY A 290 8.50 20.21 -6.45
C GLY A 290 8.60 21.69 -6.05
N ARG A 291 8.40 22.62 -7.00
CA ARG A 291 8.60 24.07 -6.78
C ARG A 291 7.29 24.83 -6.63
N ASP A 292 7.35 25.93 -5.90
CA ASP A 292 6.30 26.96 -5.88
C ASP A 292 6.46 27.91 -7.06
N GLY A 293 5.33 28.36 -7.63
CA GLY A 293 5.32 29.34 -8.73
C GLY A 293 5.75 28.82 -10.10
N ASP A 294 6.00 27.51 -10.25
CA ASP A 294 6.38 26.88 -11.52
C ASP A 294 5.16 26.28 -12.24
N THR A 295 4.27 27.16 -12.72
CA THR A 295 2.99 26.76 -13.32
C THR A 295 3.13 25.92 -14.59
N GLY A 296 4.28 25.99 -15.27
CA GLY A 296 4.56 25.18 -16.47
C GLY A 296 4.79 23.71 -16.16
N SER A 297 5.15 23.39 -14.91
CA SER A 297 5.45 22.05 -14.43
C SER A 297 4.39 21.49 -13.47
N ASP A 298 3.27 22.21 -13.30
CA ASP A 298 2.19 21.80 -12.41
C ASP A 298 1.46 20.55 -12.95
N ILE A 299 1.08 19.69 -12.02
CA ILE A 299 0.29 18.49 -12.26
C ILE A 299 -1.07 18.70 -11.61
N HIS A 300 -2.01 19.25 -12.38
CA HIS A 300 -3.35 19.57 -11.89
C HIS A 300 -4.06 18.34 -11.30
N GLU A 301 -3.87 17.18 -11.92
CA GLU A 301 -4.46 15.93 -11.46
C GLU A 301 -3.89 15.47 -10.11
N GLY A 302 -2.65 15.84 -9.77
CA GLY A 302 -2.06 15.61 -8.45
C GLY A 302 -2.71 16.47 -7.37
N TRP A 303 -3.02 17.74 -7.67
CA TRP A 303 -3.78 18.61 -6.78
C TRP A 303 -5.18 18.06 -6.48
N THR A 304 -5.93 17.71 -7.52
CA THR A 304 -7.31 17.21 -7.34
C THR A 304 -7.31 15.85 -6.64
N LEU A 305 -6.31 15.00 -6.87
CA LEU A 305 -6.15 13.73 -6.17
C LEU A 305 -6.07 13.92 -4.66
N MET A 306 -5.18 14.80 -4.20
CA MET A 306 -5.00 15.08 -2.77
C MET A 306 -6.28 15.68 -2.15
N GLN A 307 -6.96 16.57 -2.87
CA GLN A 307 -8.24 17.17 -2.44
C GLN A 307 -9.34 16.11 -2.29
N GLU A 308 -9.51 15.25 -3.29
CA GLU A 308 -10.52 14.17 -3.28
C GLU A 308 -10.27 13.19 -2.14
N ILE A 309 -9.03 12.72 -1.98
CA ILE A 309 -8.69 11.78 -0.90
C ILE A 309 -8.87 12.44 0.47
N THR A 310 -8.45 13.69 0.65
CA THR A 310 -8.66 14.42 1.90
C THR A 310 -10.16 14.58 2.23
N HIS A 311 -10.99 14.87 1.23
CA HIS A 311 -12.44 14.96 1.40
C HIS A 311 -13.04 13.62 1.83
N GLU A 312 -12.62 12.52 1.20
CA GLU A 312 -13.09 11.19 1.56
C GLU A 312 -12.62 10.75 2.96
N ILE A 313 -11.37 11.03 3.32
CA ILE A 313 -10.85 10.78 4.67
C ILE A 313 -11.72 11.50 5.70
N ARG A 314 -11.98 12.80 5.53
CA ARG A 314 -12.84 13.57 6.45
C ARG A 314 -14.26 13.03 6.53
N LYS A 315 -14.79 12.48 5.43
CA LYS A 315 -16.13 11.88 5.41
C LYS A 315 -16.18 10.54 6.17
N GLN A 316 -15.15 9.71 6.04
CA GLN A 316 -15.10 8.37 6.64
C GLN A 316 -14.58 8.40 8.09
N ARG A 317 -13.64 9.29 8.39
CA ARG A 317 -12.98 9.50 9.68
C ARG A 317 -12.81 11.00 9.93
N PRO A 318 -13.85 11.71 10.43
CA PRO A 318 -13.82 13.17 10.61
C PRO A 318 -12.69 13.68 11.53
N GLY A 319 -12.25 12.86 12.49
CA GLY A 319 -11.14 13.18 13.39
C GLY A 319 -9.77 12.71 12.90
N ALA A 320 -9.65 12.24 11.65
CA ALA A 320 -8.36 11.79 11.13
C ALA A 320 -7.39 12.96 10.95
N ILE A 321 -6.15 12.73 11.34
CA ILE A 321 -5.02 13.65 11.17
C ILE A 321 -4.51 13.51 9.72
N ASN A 322 -4.28 14.62 9.02
CA ASN A 322 -3.72 14.60 7.67
C ASN A 322 -2.65 15.70 7.58
N ILE A 323 -1.38 15.30 7.49
CA ILE A 323 -0.20 16.17 7.55
C ILE A 323 0.44 16.28 6.16
#